data_AF-A0A956N0F3-F1
#
_entry.id   AF-A0A956N0F3-F1
#
_cell.length_a   1.000
_cell.length_b   1.000
_cell.length_c   1.000
_cell.angle_alpha   90.00
_cell.angle_beta   90.00
_cell.angle_gamma   90.00
#
_symmetry.space_group_name_H-M   'P 1'
#
loop_
_entity.id
_entity.type
_entity.pdbx_description
1 polymer ?
#
loop_
_entity_poly.entity_id
_entity_poly.type
_entity_poly.pdbx_seq_one_letter_code
_entity_poly.pdbx_strand_id
1 'polypeptide(L)'
;MITFTQENIDWAKALLSQAISKTQDKVKIEKLNSISEKLDRLGENPIKISIKEQDIIETNKVISELEIITNAYTRLSDISDVEQYDNIKKQMTSKLQYLSTYKDMFLNESSYLEDYLKKELRTRLIQDIMENDKDINNKKPSFTQADKLVDIDSRYLLVKEQVTRVSNLANTIKTKYDFYMKFWQMVFQSVSTASKEKYMSRVN
;
A
#
# COMPACT_ATOMS: atom_id res chain seq x y z
N MET A 1 -14.28 -2.66 -5.10
CA MET A 1 -14.03 -1.35 -4.43
C MET A 1 -13.42 -0.45 -5.49
N ILE A 2 -14.05 0.68 -5.84
CA ILE A 2 -13.65 1.50 -6.99
C ILE A 2 -12.41 2.31 -6.59
N THR A 3 -11.23 1.78 -6.86
CA THR A 3 -9.98 2.56 -6.88
C THR A 3 -10.13 3.55 -8.04
N PHE A 4 -10.14 4.88 -7.82
CA PHE A 4 -10.16 5.82 -8.95
C PHE A 4 -8.81 5.80 -9.67
N THR A 5 -8.60 4.76 -10.48
CA THR A 5 -7.55 4.69 -11.50
C THR A 5 -7.92 5.63 -12.65
N GLN A 6 -6.93 6.04 -13.44
CA GLN A 6 -7.17 6.78 -14.67
C GLN A 6 -8.23 6.11 -15.55
N GLU A 7 -8.19 4.77 -15.60
CA GLU A 7 -9.16 3.93 -16.30
C GLU A 7 -10.60 4.13 -15.79
N ASN A 8 -10.82 4.24 -14.48
CA ASN A 8 -12.16 4.48 -13.91
C ASN A 8 -12.65 5.91 -14.14
N ILE A 9 -11.74 6.89 -14.19
CA ILE A 9 -12.07 8.28 -14.57
C ILE A 9 -12.47 8.35 -16.05
N ASP A 10 -11.73 7.66 -16.92
CA ASP A 10 -12.01 7.59 -18.35
C ASP A 10 -13.36 6.90 -18.61
N TRP A 11 -13.65 5.83 -17.85
CA TRP A 11 -14.95 5.14 -17.91
C TRP A 11 -16.10 6.03 -17.44
N ALA A 12 -15.92 6.78 -16.35
CA ALA A 12 -16.91 7.74 -15.86
C ALA A 12 -17.17 8.88 -16.87
N LYS A 13 -16.12 9.38 -17.54
CA LYS A 13 -16.24 10.39 -18.61
C LYS A 13 -16.99 9.86 -19.83
N ALA A 14 -16.72 8.61 -20.23
CA ALA A 14 -17.44 7.96 -21.32
C ALA A 14 -18.94 7.82 -20.99
N LEU A 15 -19.28 7.41 -19.77
CA LEU A 15 -20.67 7.32 -19.30
C LEU A 15 -21.37 8.68 -19.25
N LEU A 16 -20.68 9.74 -18.79
CA LEU A 16 -21.23 11.10 -18.77
C LEU A 16 -21.47 11.64 -20.16
N SER A 17 -20.55 11.44 -21.10
CA SER A 17 -20.71 11.84 -22.50
C SER A 17 -21.92 11.14 -23.15
N GLN A 18 -22.12 9.87 -22.82
CA GLN A 18 -23.28 9.10 -23.28
C GLN A 18 -24.60 9.57 -22.63
N ALA A 19 -24.56 10.02 -21.38
CA ALA A 19 -25.72 10.59 -20.70
C ALA A 19 -26.08 11.98 -21.24
N ILE A 20 -25.09 12.83 -21.52
CA ILE A 20 -25.27 14.17 -22.10
C ILE A 20 -25.92 14.07 -23.50
N SER A 21 -25.41 13.18 -24.35
CA SER A 21 -25.95 12.98 -25.72
C SER A 21 -27.38 12.43 -25.77
N LYS A 22 -27.86 11.79 -24.70
CA LYS A 22 -29.21 11.20 -24.62
C LYS A 22 -30.24 12.07 -23.90
N THR A 23 -29.81 13.15 -23.25
CA THR A 23 -30.71 14.02 -22.47
C THR A 23 -30.99 15.32 -23.24
N GLN A 24 -32.25 15.74 -23.29
CA GLN A 24 -32.66 17.01 -23.92
C GLN A 24 -32.90 18.13 -22.89
N ASP A 25 -32.83 17.81 -21.60
CA ASP A 25 -33.05 18.74 -20.50
C ASP A 25 -31.79 19.57 -20.22
N LYS A 26 -31.84 20.87 -20.55
CA LYS A 26 -30.74 21.82 -20.35
C LYS A 26 -30.22 21.86 -18.92
N VAL A 27 -31.09 21.76 -17.91
CA VAL A 27 -30.67 21.81 -16.49
C VAL A 27 -29.90 20.56 -16.10
N LYS A 28 -30.28 19.40 -16.66
CA LYS A 28 -29.53 18.15 -16.47
C LYS A 28 -28.20 18.16 -17.22
N ILE A 29 -28.15 18.74 -18.42
CA ILE A 29 -26.90 18.89 -19.18
C ILE A 29 -25.90 19.75 -18.40
N GLU A 30 -26.33 20.89 -17.83
CA GLU A 30 -25.46 21.72 -16.99
C GLU A 30 -24.95 20.98 -15.76
N LYS A 31 -25.79 20.21 -15.08
CA LYS A 31 -25.37 19.38 -13.95
C LYS A 31 -24.36 18.31 -14.36
N LEU A 32 -24.57 17.64 -15.50
CA LEU A 32 -23.66 16.61 -16.01
C LEU A 32 -22.31 17.21 -16.45
N ASN A 33 -22.32 18.40 -17.08
CA ASN A 33 -21.11 19.13 -17.44
C ASN A 33 -20.33 19.56 -16.18
N SER A 34 -21.01 20.05 -15.13
CA SER A 34 -20.37 20.35 -13.85
C SER A 34 -19.73 19.12 -13.20
N ILE A 35 -20.34 17.94 -13.33
CA ILE A 35 -19.75 16.68 -12.85
C ILE A 35 -18.54 16.28 -13.71
N SER A 36 -18.60 16.50 -15.03
CA SER A 36 -17.47 16.26 -15.93
C SER A 36 -16.26 17.15 -15.58
N GLU A 37 -16.48 18.45 -15.35
CA GLU A 37 -15.41 19.37 -14.91
C GLU A 37 -14.81 18.97 -13.56
N LYS A 38 -15.64 18.48 -12.62
CA LYS A 38 -15.15 17.93 -11.35
C LYS A 38 -14.31 16.66 -11.55
N LEU A 39 -14.67 15.81 -12.53
CA LEU A 39 -13.89 14.64 -12.91
C LEU A 39 -12.58 15.00 -13.62
N ASP A 40 -12.56 16.07 -14.42
CA ASP A 40 -11.34 16.59 -15.03
C ASP A 40 -10.35 17.05 -13.95
N ARG A 41 -10.83 17.79 -12.95
CA ARG A 41 -10.02 18.21 -11.79
C ARG A 41 -9.55 17.04 -10.91
N LEU A 42 -10.27 15.92 -10.92
CA LEU A 42 -9.85 14.68 -10.26
C LEU A 42 -8.80 13.90 -11.08
N GLY A 43 -8.85 14.00 -12.41
CA GLY A 43 -7.95 13.30 -13.33
C GLY A 43 -6.65 14.04 -13.66
N GLU A 44 -6.49 15.29 -13.24
CA GLU A 44 -5.35 16.13 -13.63
C GLU A 44 -3.98 15.71 -13.08
N ASN A 45 -3.88 14.63 -12.30
CA ASN A 45 -2.61 13.94 -12.02
C ASN A 45 -2.90 12.61 -11.32
N PRO A 46 -3.11 11.50 -12.05
CA PRO A 46 -3.22 10.19 -11.43
C PRO A 46 -1.87 9.90 -10.76
N ILE A 47 -1.88 9.77 -9.43
CA ILE A 47 -0.73 9.23 -8.71
C ILE A 47 -0.39 7.88 -9.34
N LYS A 48 0.85 7.75 -9.78
CA LYS A 48 1.34 6.50 -10.32
C LYS A 48 1.72 5.59 -9.16
N ILE A 49 0.78 4.75 -8.73
CA ILE A 49 1.06 3.67 -7.79
C ILE A 49 1.77 2.55 -8.57
N SER A 50 2.98 2.20 -8.15
CA SER A 50 3.80 1.16 -8.81
C SER A 50 3.44 -0.26 -8.34
N ILE A 51 2.93 -0.39 -7.12
CA ILE A 51 2.52 -1.65 -6.52
C ILE A 51 1.25 -2.16 -7.21
N LYS A 52 1.32 -3.39 -7.74
CA LYS A 52 0.17 -4.06 -8.33
C LYS A 52 -0.56 -4.90 -7.29
N GLU A 53 -1.85 -5.12 -7.50
CA GLU A 53 -2.65 -6.02 -6.65
C GLU A 53 -2.04 -7.44 -6.57
N GLN A 54 -1.44 -7.90 -7.68
CA GLN A 54 -0.74 -9.19 -7.72
C GLN A 54 0.43 -9.25 -6.74
N ASP A 55 1.20 -8.17 -6.59
CA ASP A 55 2.34 -8.10 -5.64
C ASP A 55 1.84 -8.24 -4.19
N ILE A 56 0.67 -7.68 -3.89
CA ILE A 56 0.01 -7.78 -2.59
C ILE A 56 -0.43 -9.23 -2.32
N ILE A 57 -1.07 -9.86 -3.31
CA ILE A 57 -1.55 -11.24 -3.20
C ILE A 57 -0.37 -12.21 -2.98
N GLU A 58 0.70 -12.08 -3.76
CA GLU A 58 1.87 -12.95 -3.65
C GLU A 58 2.61 -12.74 -2.33
N THR A 59 2.76 -11.49 -1.88
CA THR A 59 3.38 -11.17 -0.59
C THR A 59 2.58 -11.79 0.56
N ASN A 60 1.25 -11.67 0.55
CA ASN A 60 0.40 -12.28 1.57
C ASN A 60 0.47 -13.82 1.54
N LYS A 61 0.55 -14.43 0.35
CA LYS A 61 0.74 -15.87 0.21
C LYS A 61 2.05 -16.31 0.87
N VAL A 62 3.16 -15.63 0.61
CA VAL A 62 4.46 -15.96 1.23
C VAL A 62 4.42 -15.81 2.75
N ILE A 63 3.71 -14.80 3.28
CA ILE A 63 3.48 -14.64 4.73
C ILE A 63 2.72 -15.85 5.30
N SER A 64 1.64 -16.29 4.64
CA SER A 64 0.89 -17.47 5.07
C SER A 64 1.73 -18.75 5.03
N GLU A 65 2.58 -18.92 4.00
CA GLU A 65 3.48 -20.07 3.94
C GLU A 65 4.54 -20.04 5.05
N LEU A 66 5.06 -18.86 5.43
CA LEU A 66 5.95 -18.72 6.58
C LEU A 66 5.24 -19.07 7.90
N GLU A 67 3.96 -18.72 8.05
CA GLU A 67 3.16 -19.11 9.21
C GLU A 67 3.03 -20.64 9.32
N ILE A 68 2.78 -21.32 8.20
CA ILE A 68 2.73 -22.79 8.15
C ILE A 68 4.08 -23.39 8.59
N ILE A 69 5.19 -22.87 8.08
CA ILE A 69 6.53 -23.35 8.43
C ILE A 69 6.85 -23.11 9.91
N THR A 70 6.46 -21.95 10.43
CA THR A 70 6.62 -21.58 11.84
C THR A 70 5.85 -22.56 12.74
N ASN A 71 4.61 -22.89 12.36
CA ASN A 71 3.79 -23.89 13.06
C ASN A 71 4.33 -25.31 12.96
N ALA A 72 4.99 -25.67 11.85
CA ALA A 72 5.67 -26.95 11.73
C ALA A 72 6.86 -27.03 12.70
N TYR A 73 7.66 -25.97 12.79
CA TYR A 73 8.80 -25.90 13.70
C TYR A 73 8.39 -26.03 15.18
N THR A 74 7.31 -25.35 15.60
CA THR A 74 6.86 -25.40 17.00
C THR A 74 6.32 -26.78 17.41
N ARG A 75 5.99 -27.64 16.44
CA ARG A 75 5.52 -29.01 16.67
C ARG A 75 6.66 -30.04 16.69
N LEU A 76 7.90 -29.63 16.40
CA LEU A 76 9.05 -30.52 16.50
C LEU A 76 9.31 -30.85 17.97
N SER A 77 9.13 -32.12 18.33
CA SER A 77 9.37 -32.64 19.68
C SER A 77 10.76 -33.24 19.85
N ASP A 78 11.39 -33.68 18.77
CA ASP A 78 12.73 -34.29 18.78
C ASP A 78 13.79 -33.25 18.41
N ILE A 79 14.60 -32.88 19.39
CA ILE A 79 15.65 -31.89 19.24
C ILE A 79 16.86 -32.41 18.45
N SER A 80 16.97 -33.74 18.27
CA SER A 80 18.06 -34.39 17.55
C SER A 80 17.80 -34.55 16.04
N ASP A 81 16.59 -34.20 15.58
CA ASP A 81 16.20 -34.28 14.18
C ASP A 81 16.76 -33.13 13.33
N VAL A 82 18.07 -33.22 13.07
CA VAL A 82 18.81 -32.25 12.26
C VAL A 82 18.21 -32.07 10.86
N GLU A 83 17.64 -33.11 10.26
CA GLU A 83 17.13 -33.07 8.89
C GLU A 83 15.86 -32.22 8.80
N GLN A 84 14.92 -32.39 9.74
CA GLN A 84 13.73 -31.55 9.81
C GLN A 84 14.07 -30.09 10.10
N TYR A 85 14.99 -29.82 11.03
CA TYR A 85 15.42 -28.45 11.31
C TYR A 85 16.10 -27.78 10.10
N ASP A 86 16.97 -28.50 9.37
CA ASP A 86 17.63 -27.97 8.17
C ASP A 86 16.65 -27.72 7.02
N ASN A 87 15.65 -28.59 6.85
CA ASN A 87 14.58 -28.40 5.86
C ASN A 87 13.76 -27.13 6.15
N ILE A 88 13.32 -26.94 7.40
CA ILE A 88 12.61 -25.73 7.84
C ILE A 88 13.45 -24.49 7.58
N LYS A 89 14.72 -24.51 7.98
CA LYS A 89 15.66 -23.40 7.75
C LYS A 89 15.73 -23.02 6.27
N LYS A 90 15.92 -24.00 5.38
CA LYS A 90 15.99 -23.78 3.92
C LYS A 90 14.72 -23.17 3.35
N GLN A 91 13.55 -23.70 3.75
CA GLN A 91 12.26 -23.18 3.29
C GLN A 91 12.02 -21.74 3.76
N MET A 92 12.37 -21.43 5.01
CA MET A 92 12.25 -20.07 5.54
C MET A 92 13.19 -19.09 4.82
N THR A 93 14.44 -19.50 4.51
CA THR A 93 15.43 -18.62 3.88
C THR A 93 14.96 -18.06 2.54
N SER A 94 14.43 -18.90 1.65
CA SER A 94 13.98 -18.43 0.32
C SER A 94 12.78 -17.48 0.42
N LYS A 95 11.83 -17.77 1.31
CA LYS A 95 10.65 -16.93 1.57
C LYS A 95 10.99 -15.60 2.22
N LEU A 96 11.92 -15.60 3.17
CA LEU A 96 12.42 -14.39 3.80
C LEU A 96 13.20 -13.50 2.82
N GLN A 97 13.95 -14.10 1.89
CA GLN A 97 14.62 -13.36 0.83
C GLN A 97 13.61 -12.67 -0.09
N TYR A 98 12.56 -13.37 -0.51
CA TYR A 98 11.45 -12.77 -1.25
C TYR A 98 10.81 -11.62 -0.46
N LEU A 99 10.43 -11.85 0.80
CA LEU A 99 9.83 -10.80 1.63
C LEU A 99 10.76 -9.60 1.85
N SER A 100 12.07 -9.80 1.94
CA SER A 100 13.01 -8.68 2.09
C SER A 100 12.92 -7.72 0.92
N THR A 101 12.93 -8.23 -0.32
CA THR A 101 12.84 -7.42 -1.54
C THR A 101 11.51 -6.67 -1.61
N TYR A 102 10.40 -7.39 -1.39
CA TYR A 102 9.08 -6.77 -1.47
C TYR A 102 8.85 -5.78 -0.33
N LYS A 103 9.29 -6.08 0.90
CA LYS A 103 9.25 -5.13 2.03
C LYS A 103 9.89 -3.80 1.67
N ASP A 104 11.09 -3.81 1.07
CA ASP A 104 11.77 -2.56 0.70
C ASP A 104 11.00 -1.82 -0.42
N MET A 105 10.44 -2.55 -1.40
CA MET A 105 9.58 -1.97 -2.43
C MET A 105 8.34 -1.27 -1.83
N PHE A 106 7.62 -1.94 -0.92
CA PHE A 106 6.44 -1.38 -0.25
C PHE A 106 6.78 -0.15 0.61
N LEU A 107 7.92 -0.17 1.31
CA LEU A 107 8.37 0.97 2.13
C LEU A 107 8.76 2.17 1.27
N ASN A 108 9.48 1.94 0.16
CA ASN A 108 9.88 3.00 -0.76
C ASN A 108 8.65 3.66 -1.41
N GLU A 109 7.68 2.85 -1.88
CA GLU A 109 6.43 3.38 -2.43
C GLU A 109 5.66 4.18 -1.38
N SER A 110 5.52 3.65 -0.17
CA SER A 110 4.85 4.37 0.93
C SER A 110 5.50 5.72 1.21
N SER A 111 6.84 5.77 1.25
CA SER A 111 7.58 7.01 1.48
C SER A 111 7.37 8.01 0.35
N TYR A 112 7.44 7.55 -0.90
CA TYR A 112 7.20 8.39 -2.08
C TYR A 112 5.77 8.98 -2.06
N LEU A 113 4.76 8.16 -1.79
CA LEU A 113 3.37 8.59 -1.73
C LEU A 113 3.11 9.59 -0.60
N GLU A 114 3.74 9.39 0.56
CA GLU A 114 3.66 10.36 1.67
C GLU A 114 4.30 11.70 1.30
N ASP A 115 5.47 11.69 0.65
CA ASP A 115 6.13 12.90 0.18
C ASP A 115 5.30 13.63 -0.87
N TYR A 116 4.76 12.90 -1.85
CA TYR A 116 3.85 13.44 -2.85
C TYR A 116 2.64 14.12 -2.21
N LEU A 117 1.98 13.44 -1.26
CA LEU A 117 0.82 13.96 -0.56
C LEU A 117 1.15 15.25 0.21
N LYS A 118 2.24 15.25 0.99
CA LYS A 118 2.60 16.36 1.89
C LYS A 118 3.18 17.57 1.16
N LYS A 119 3.94 17.36 0.08
CA LYS A 119 4.68 18.43 -0.61
C LYS A 119 4.01 18.85 -1.91
N GLU A 120 3.71 17.90 -2.79
CA GLU A 120 3.23 18.22 -4.14
C GLU A 120 1.73 18.48 -4.15
N LEU A 121 0.93 17.51 -3.72
CA LEU A 121 -0.52 17.61 -3.75
C LEU A 121 -1.02 18.74 -2.85
N ARG A 122 -0.51 18.81 -1.61
CA ARG A 122 -0.91 19.86 -0.67
C ARG A 122 -0.63 21.26 -1.22
N THR A 123 0.59 21.51 -1.74
CA THR A 123 0.95 22.82 -2.30
C THR A 123 0.08 23.21 -3.48
N ARG A 124 -0.18 22.26 -4.39
CA ARG A 124 -1.06 22.49 -5.54
C ARG A 124 -2.49 22.84 -5.09
N LEU A 125 -3.05 22.08 -4.16
CA LEU A 125 -4.41 22.34 -3.67
C LEU A 125 -4.51 23.68 -2.93
N ILE A 126 -3.46 24.09 -2.20
CA ILE A 126 -3.40 25.43 -1.61
C ILE A 126 -3.50 26.50 -2.69
N GLN A 127 -2.72 26.38 -3.78
CA GLN A 127 -2.75 27.34 -4.89
C GLN A 127 -4.13 27.35 -5.56
N ASP A 128 -4.70 26.18 -5.86
CA ASP A 128 -6.04 26.06 -6.45
C ASP A 128 -7.11 26.75 -5.60
N ILE A 129 -7.10 26.53 -4.28
CA ILE A 129 -8.06 27.12 -3.35
C ILE A 129 -7.88 28.63 -3.30
N MET A 130 -6.64 29.12 -3.23
CA MET A 130 -6.34 30.56 -3.23
C MET A 130 -6.79 31.26 -4.52
N GLU A 131 -6.73 30.56 -5.66
CA GLU A 131 -7.05 31.15 -6.96
C GLU A 131 -8.54 31.10 -7.29
N ASN A 132 -9.22 30.01 -6.90
CA ASN A 132 -10.57 29.69 -7.38
C ASN A 132 -11.66 29.86 -6.32
N ASP A 133 -11.37 29.63 -5.04
CA ASP A 133 -12.35 29.84 -3.98
C ASP A 133 -12.30 31.30 -3.55
N LYS A 134 -13.35 32.04 -3.88
CA LYS A 134 -13.54 33.39 -3.34
C LYS A 134 -14.55 33.33 -2.20
N ASP A 135 -14.27 34.05 -1.13
CA ASP A 135 -15.23 34.19 -0.04
C ASP A 135 -16.48 34.98 -0.48
N ILE A 136 -17.46 35.10 0.42
CA ILE A 136 -18.73 35.81 0.17
C ILE A 136 -18.51 37.28 -0.23
N ASN A 137 -17.34 37.85 0.10
CA ASN A 137 -16.93 39.22 -0.24
C ASN A 137 -16.00 39.27 -1.47
N ASN A 138 -15.93 38.18 -2.25
CA ASN A 138 -15.10 38.05 -3.44
C ASN A 138 -13.58 38.11 -3.17
N LYS A 139 -13.16 37.89 -1.92
CA LYS A 139 -11.76 37.94 -1.48
C LYS A 139 -11.14 36.54 -1.52
N LYS A 140 -9.91 36.47 -2.01
CA LYS A 140 -9.12 35.22 -2.02
C LYS A 140 -8.70 34.83 -0.60
N PRO A 141 -8.79 33.55 -0.21
CA PRO A 141 -8.32 33.09 1.08
C PRO A 141 -6.81 33.30 1.21
N SER A 142 -6.36 33.57 2.44
CA SER A 142 -4.92 33.63 2.73
C SER A 142 -4.30 32.23 2.66
N PHE A 143 -2.97 32.15 2.54
CA PHE A 143 -2.26 30.86 2.52
C PHE A 143 -2.63 29.96 3.71
N THR A 144 -2.71 30.53 4.93
CA THR A 144 -3.08 29.78 6.14
C THR A 144 -4.53 29.30 6.14
N GLN A 145 -5.44 30.04 5.49
CA GLN A 145 -6.83 29.61 5.34
C GLN A 145 -6.94 28.49 4.30
N ALA A 146 -6.27 28.65 3.16
CA ALA A 146 -6.23 27.63 2.11
C ALA A 146 -5.60 26.32 2.60
N ASP A 147 -4.49 26.39 3.36
CA ASP A 147 -3.85 25.23 3.97
C ASP A 147 -4.80 24.43 4.87
N LYS A 148 -5.62 25.11 5.69
CA LYS A 148 -6.67 24.45 6.50
C LYS A 148 -7.77 23.83 5.66
N LEU A 149 -8.12 24.46 4.54
CA LEU A 149 -9.15 23.95 3.63
C LEU A 149 -8.69 22.71 2.86
N VAL A 150 -7.38 22.53 2.63
CA VAL A 150 -6.86 21.30 2.02
C VAL A 150 -7.19 20.05 2.83
N ASP A 151 -7.15 20.13 4.17
CA ASP A 151 -7.42 18.96 5.02
C ASP A 151 -8.86 18.44 4.94
N ILE A 152 -9.79 19.23 4.40
CA ILE A 152 -11.18 18.85 4.12
C ILE A 152 -11.49 18.75 2.62
N ASP A 153 -10.52 19.03 1.74
CA ASP A 153 -10.69 18.92 0.29
C ASP A 153 -10.83 17.44 -0.11
N SER A 154 -11.92 17.11 -0.80
CA SER A 154 -12.22 15.76 -1.27
C SER A 154 -11.10 15.12 -2.10
N ARG A 155 -10.37 15.91 -2.89
CA ARG A 155 -9.24 15.45 -3.72
C ARG A 155 -8.06 15.03 -2.84
N TYR A 156 -7.78 15.82 -1.80
CA TYR A 156 -6.75 15.50 -0.81
C TYR A 156 -7.12 14.27 0.01
N LEU A 157 -8.37 14.20 0.48
CA LEU A 157 -8.85 13.09 1.30
C LEU A 157 -8.81 11.74 0.58
N LEU A 158 -9.20 11.71 -0.70
CA LEU A 158 -9.16 10.50 -1.52
C LEU A 158 -7.73 9.96 -1.66
N VAL A 159 -6.77 10.84 -1.96
CA VAL A 159 -5.37 10.44 -2.04
C VAL A 159 -4.85 10.02 -0.67
N LYS A 160 -5.14 10.80 0.38
CA LYS A 160 -4.72 10.50 1.76
C LYS A 160 -5.17 9.11 2.21
N GLU A 161 -6.38 8.69 1.85
CA GLU A 161 -6.88 7.34 2.12
C GLU A 161 -6.03 6.27 1.43
N GLN A 162 -5.70 6.46 0.14
CA GLN A 162 -4.85 5.53 -0.61
C GLN A 162 -3.44 5.45 -0.02
N VAL A 163 -2.81 6.59 0.27
CA VAL A 163 -1.48 6.65 0.91
C VAL A 163 -1.50 5.93 2.27
N THR A 164 -2.55 6.16 3.07
CA THR A 164 -2.72 5.50 4.37
C THR A 164 -2.80 3.98 4.20
N ARG A 165 -3.54 3.49 3.19
CA ARG A 165 -3.65 2.06 2.91
C ARG A 165 -2.30 1.44 2.53
N VAL A 166 -1.54 2.08 1.64
CA VAL A 166 -0.20 1.59 1.24
C VAL A 166 0.76 1.61 2.43
N SER A 167 0.73 2.67 3.25
CA SER A 167 1.55 2.77 4.47
C SER A 167 1.22 1.68 5.49
N ASN A 168 -0.06 1.40 5.72
CA ASN A 168 -0.48 0.30 6.59
C ASN A 168 -0.02 -1.08 6.07
N LEU A 169 -0.08 -1.28 4.75
CA LEU A 169 0.39 -2.52 4.12
C LEU A 169 1.91 -2.67 4.25
N ALA A 170 2.67 -1.61 3.96
CA ALA A 170 4.12 -1.58 4.11
C ALA A 170 4.56 -1.88 5.56
N ASN A 171 3.91 -1.26 6.53
CA ASN A 171 4.15 -1.51 7.95
C ASN A 171 3.84 -2.96 8.33
N THR A 172 2.72 -3.51 7.87
CA THR A 172 2.33 -4.90 8.14
C THR A 172 3.37 -5.88 7.59
N ILE A 173 3.81 -5.69 6.34
CA ILE A 173 4.81 -6.54 5.69
C ILE A 173 6.14 -6.43 6.43
N LYS A 174 6.57 -5.22 6.80
CA LYS A 174 7.78 -5.00 7.61
C LYS A 174 7.71 -5.73 8.95
N THR A 175 6.62 -5.58 9.69
CA THR A 175 6.44 -6.24 10.99
C THR A 175 6.48 -7.77 10.85
N LYS A 176 5.83 -8.33 9.81
CA LYS A 176 5.86 -9.77 9.54
C LYS A 176 7.27 -10.25 9.17
N TYR A 177 7.96 -9.52 8.30
CA TYR A 177 9.36 -9.81 7.96
C TYR A 177 10.25 -9.81 9.22
N ASP A 178 10.19 -8.76 10.03
CA ASP A 178 11.00 -8.64 11.25
C ASP A 178 10.72 -9.79 12.23
N PHE A 179 9.45 -10.20 12.36
CA PHE A 179 9.05 -11.35 13.16
C PHE A 179 9.66 -12.66 12.64
N TYR A 180 9.43 -13.00 11.37
CA TYR A 180 9.92 -14.26 10.81
C TYR A 180 11.44 -14.29 10.69
N MET A 181 12.10 -13.14 10.54
CA MET A 181 13.56 -13.06 10.54
C MET A 181 14.13 -13.42 11.91
N LYS A 182 13.53 -12.94 13.01
CA LYS A 182 13.89 -13.36 14.38
C LYS A 182 13.62 -14.85 14.59
N PHE A 183 12.48 -15.35 14.10
CA PHE A 183 12.17 -16.77 14.21
C PHE A 183 13.18 -17.63 13.46
N TRP A 184 13.57 -17.24 12.25
CA TRP A 184 14.61 -17.93 11.49
C TRP A 184 15.96 -17.96 12.21
N GLN A 185 16.33 -16.89 12.93
CA GLN A 185 17.53 -16.90 13.78
C GLN A 185 17.45 -17.97 14.87
N MET A 186 16.27 -18.18 15.47
CA MET A 186 16.05 -19.26 16.44
C MET A 186 16.17 -20.64 15.77
N VAL A 187 15.54 -20.84 14.61
CA VAL A 187 15.65 -22.09 13.85
C VAL A 187 17.12 -22.39 13.52
N PHE A 188 17.88 -21.37 13.11
CA PHE A 188 19.30 -21.49 12.80
C PHE A 188 20.10 -21.97 14.02
N GLN A 189 19.81 -21.43 15.21
CA GLN A 189 20.44 -21.88 16.46
C GLN A 189 20.07 -23.33 16.78
N SER A 190 18.82 -23.73 16.60
CA SER A 190 18.37 -25.11 16.82
C SER A 190 19.07 -26.12 15.90
N VAL A 191 19.28 -25.79 14.62
CA VAL A 191 20.10 -26.61 13.71
C VAL A 191 21.51 -26.80 14.27
N SER A 192 22.12 -25.72 14.78
CA SER A 192 23.46 -25.79 15.38
C SER A 192 23.49 -26.65 16.65
N THR A 193 22.46 -26.59 17.50
CA THR A 193 22.38 -27.39 18.73
C THR A 193 22.14 -28.87 18.39
N ALA A 194 21.15 -29.17 17.56
CA ALA A 194 20.84 -30.52 17.10
C ALA A 194 22.06 -31.21 16.46
N SER A 195 22.84 -30.47 15.66
CA SER A 195 24.06 -30.97 15.04
C SER A 195 25.13 -31.35 16.06
N LYS A 196 25.29 -30.56 17.13
CA LYS A 196 26.23 -30.86 18.22
C LYS A 196 25.80 -32.09 19.01
N GLU A 197 24.52 -32.21 19.35
CA GLU A 197 24.00 -33.36 20.08
C GLU A 197 24.15 -34.66 19.29
N LYS A 198 23.79 -34.64 17.99
CA LYS A 198 23.98 -35.78 17.09
C LYS A 198 25.45 -36.19 16.93
N TYR A 199 26.37 -35.24 17.03
CA TYR A 199 27.80 -35.55 17.05
C TYR A 199 28.21 -36.20 18.37
N MET A 200 27.83 -35.62 19.52
CA MET A 200 28.15 -36.18 20.84
C MET A 200 27.58 -37.59 21.02
N SER A 201 26.37 -37.85 20.54
CA SER A 201 25.74 -39.18 20.61
C SER A 201 26.42 -40.26 19.76
N ARG A 202 27.32 -39.86 18.84
CA ARG A 202 28.10 -40.78 17.99
C ARG A 202 29.51 -41.02 18.50
N VAL A 203 30.01 -40.14 19.37
CA VAL A 203 31.39 -40.16 19.87
C VAL A 203 31.45 -40.72 21.30
N ASN A 204 30.36 -40.62 22.06
CA ASN A 204 30.13 -41.34 23.33
C ASN A 204 29.51 -42.72 23.08
#